data_AF-A0A4V1QS19-F1
#
_entry.id   AF-A0A4V1QS19-F1
#
_cell.length_a   1.000
_cell.length_b   1.000
_cell.length_c   1.000
_cell.angle_alpha   90.00
_cell.angle_beta   90.00
_cell.angle_gamma   90.00
#
_symmetry.space_group_name_H-M   'P 1'
#
loop_
_entity.id
_entity.type
_entity.pdbx_description
1 polymer ?
#
loop_
_entity_poly.entity_id
_entity_poly.type
_entity_poly.pdbx_seq_one_letter_code
_entity_poly.pdbx_strand_id
1 'polypeptide(L)'
;MPSPYVIEQPGPVYDTLGVAENGDDEEVPLIEIPDETTYPTDGELNLLTVSVVGRPGQTPNWLEVLAAWFDRTRSVIPVEAIFPPGISSEDRDAQNQAAMVDSQQDAIAAALVELDYDFPREVTVAGLLEGSPADGILEEGDVIVSFDGTDVNSITELQTAVREHGTDAPAQVDIIRDGAPLTVEVTPVDRDGTAVIGVGVRMVYEFPIDVELQLDDVGGPSAGMMFALGIVDKLTPGPMTGGEIFAGTGTIDSAGRVGPIGGIRQKLWGAERAGADWFLAPESNCDEVSGNVPDGVTVFAVKTLDEARTIVEDVADGDVTGSYPSCPA
;
A
#
# COMPACT_ATOMS: atom_id res chain seq x y z
N MET A 1 -8.12 27.28 -24.54
CA MET A 1 -7.49 26.09 -25.16
C MET A 1 -7.21 25.09 -24.05
N PRO A 2 -7.43 23.78 -24.28
CA PRO A 2 -7.04 22.74 -23.34
C PRO A 2 -5.53 22.80 -23.08
N SER A 3 -5.11 22.56 -21.85
CA SER A 3 -3.70 22.48 -21.49
C SER A 3 -3.17 21.05 -21.64
N PRO A 4 -1.86 20.82 -21.76
CA PRO A 4 -1.27 19.48 -21.71
C PRO A 4 -1.07 18.97 -20.26
N TYR A 5 -1.80 19.53 -19.29
CA TYR A 5 -1.65 19.25 -17.88
C TYR A 5 -2.95 18.70 -17.28
N VAL A 6 -2.81 17.91 -16.21
CA VAL A 6 -3.85 17.59 -15.24
C VAL A 6 -3.53 18.26 -13.91
N ILE A 7 -4.51 18.34 -13.02
CA ILE A 7 -4.34 18.92 -11.69
C ILE A 7 -4.61 17.84 -10.65
N GLU A 8 -3.62 17.48 -9.86
CA GLU A 8 -3.81 16.67 -8.66
C GLU A 8 -4.20 17.54 -7.47
N GLN A 9 -5.14 17.07 -6.66
CA GLN A 9 -5.63 17.75 -5.47
C GLN A 9 -6.03 16.72 -4.38
N PRO A 10 -6.22 17.14 -3.12
CA PRO A 10 -6.66 16.24 -2.05
C PRO A 10 -8.02 15.61 -2.42
N GLY A 11 -8.11 14.29 -2.32
CA GLY A 11 -9.33 13.54 -2.56
C GLY A 11 -10.19 13.38 -1.31
N PRO A 12 -11.23 12.52 -1.37
CA PRO A 12 -11.97 12.07 -0.19
C PRO A 12 -11.08 11.44 0.87
N VAL A 13 -11.54 11.51 2.12
CA VAL A 13 -10.92 10.93 3.31
C VAL A 13 -11.90 9.91 3.88
N TYR A 14 -11.39 8.76 4.31
CA TYR A 14 -12.19 7.67 4.84
C TYR A 14 -11.62 7.26 6.19
N ASP A 15 -12.43 7.28 7.24
CA ASP A 15 -12.03 6.76 8.55
C ASP A 15 -12.19 5.24 8.58
N THR A 16 -11.07 4.53 8.72
CA THR A 16 -11.07 3.06 8.72
C THR A 16 -11.80 2.45 9.92
N LEU A 17 -11.97 3.22 11.01
CA LEU A 17 -12.72 2.79 12.19
C LEU A 17 -14.23 3.06 12.06
N GLY A 18 -14.61 3.91 11.11
CA GLY A 18 -15.97 4.38 10.87
C GLY A 18 -16.79 3.50 9.93
N VAL A 19 -17.65 4.16 9.16
CA VAL A 19 -18.60 3.54 8.22
C VAL A 19 -18.30 3.94 6.77
N ALA A 20 -18.68 3.08 5.84
CA ALA A 20 -18.68 3.33 4.40
C ALA A 20 -20.08 3.07 3.82
N GLU A 21 -20.38 3.66 2.67
CA GLU A 21 -21.57 3.31 1.89
C GLU A 21 -21.25 2.07 1.06
N ASN A 22 -22.10 1.05 1.14
CA ASN A 22 -21.99 -0.12 0.25
C ASN A 22 -22.69 0.14 -1.10
N GLY A 23 -22.63 -0.82 -2.03
CA GLY A 23 -23.26 -0.72 -3.35
C GLY A 23 -24.79 -0.55 -3.36
N ASP A 24 -25.47 -0.66 -2.21
CA ASP A 24 -26.91 -0.43 -2.01
C ASP A 24 -27.22 0.92 -1.30
N ASP A 25 -26.22 1.81 -1.17
CA ASP A 25 -26.29 3.09 -0.45
C ASP A 25 -26.60 2.94 1.06
N GLU A 26 -26.27 1.79 1.67
CA GLU A 26 -26.42 1.54 3.12
C GLU A 26 -25.10 1.80 3.86
N GLU A 27 -25.18 2.48 5.02
CA GLU A 27 -24.02 2.69 5.90
C GLU A 27 -23.66 1.39 6.63
N VAL A 28 -22.50 0.84 6.30
CA VAL A 28 -21.92 -0.37 6.90
C VAL A 28 -20.55 -0.07 7.51
N PRO A 29 -20.06 -0.84 8.50
CA PRO A 29 -18.69 -0.67 9.00
C PRO A 29 -17.68 -0.76 7.85
N LEU A 30 -16.68 0.14 7.83
CA LEU A 30 -15.65 0.10 6.79
C LEU A 30 -14.80 -1.17 6.90
N ILE A 31 -14.56 -1.64 8.14
CA ILE A 31 -13.92 -2.92 8.44
C ILE A 31 -14.88 -3.76 9.26
N GLU A 32 -15.22 -4.94 8.75
CA GLU A 32 -16.05 -5.93 9.43
C GLU A 32 -15.28 -7.24 9.60
N ILE A 33 -15.38 -7.86 10.77
CA ILE A 33 -14.71 -9.11 11.12
C ILE A 33 -15.76 -9.99 11.82
N PRO A 34 -16.64 -10.65 11.06
CA PRO A 34 -17.90 -11.20 11.59
C PRO A 34 -17.70 -12.46 12.45
N ASP A 35 -16.58 -13.16 12.29
CA ASP A 35 -16.28 -14.43 12.96
C ASP A 35 -15.37 -14.29 14.19
N GLU A 36 -14.95 -13.07 14.53
CA GLU A 36 -14.12 -12.78 15.70
C GLU A 36 -14.73 -11.77 16.68
N THR A 37 -14.17 -11.76 17.90
CA THR A 37 -14.52 -10.72 18.87
C THR A 37 -13.81 -9.42 18.51
N THR A 38 -14.60 -8.41 18.12
CA THR A 38 -14.10 -7.04 17.93
C THR A 38 -14.32 -6.17 19.17
N TYR A 39 -13.47 -5.17 19.33
CA TYR A 39 -13.49 -4.25 20.46
C TYR A 39 -13.97 -2.85 20.05
N PRO A 40 -14.61 -2.09 20.97
CA PRO A 40 -14.95 -0.70 20.71
C PRO A 40 -13.70 0.14 20.49
N THR A 41 -13.70 0.94 19.42
CA THR A 41 -12.65 1.89 19.07
C THR A 41 -13.06 3.33 19.41
N ASP A 42 -12.10 4.24 19.39
CA ASP A 42 -12.24 5.69 19.61
C ASP A 42 -11.39 6.40 18.55
N GLY A 43 -11.50 7.72 18.44
CA GLY A 43 -10.69 8.52 17.52
C GLY A 43 -10.94 8.16 16.06
N GLU A 44 -9.94 8.44 15.21
CA GLU A 44 -10.02 8.18 13.78
C GLU A 44 -8.69 7.67 13.23
N LEU A 45 -8.76 6.74 12.28
CA LEU A 45 -7.63 6.29 11.47
C LEU A 45 -7.95 6.60 10.01
N ASN A 46 -7.65 7.84 9.61
CA ASN A 46 -8.03 8.40 8.33
C ASN A 46 -7.10 7.97 7.18
N LEU A 47 -7.68 7.25 6.23
CA LEU A 47 -7.11 6.93 4.94
C LEU A 47 -7.31 8.09 3.97
N LEU A 48 -6.25 8.42 3.23
CA LEU A 48 -6.19 9.61 2.37
C LEU A 48 -6.08 9.24 0.90
N THR A 49 -6.87 9.91 0.06
CA THR A 49 -6.86 9.70 -1.39
C THR A 49 -6.42 10.95 -2.16
N VAL A 50 -6.11 10.78 -3.44
CA VAL A 50 -5.77 11.88 -4.36
C VAL A 50 -6.80 11.90 -5.49
N SER A 51 -7.26 13.10 -5.84
CA SER A 51 -8.15 13.32 -6.98
C SER A 51 -7.38 13.96 -8.13
N VAL A 52 -7.60 13.45 -9.34
CA VAL A 52 -7.03 14.01 -10.58
C VAL A 52 -8.12 14.73 -11.37
N VAL A 53 -7.96 16.03 -11.56
CA VAL A 53 -8.82 16.85 -12.42
C VAL A 53 -8.23 16.84 -13.84
N GLY A 54 -8.95 16.17 -14.74
CA GLY A 54 -8.63 16.08 -16.16
C GLY A 54 -8.22 14.67 -16.60
N ARG A 55 -8.39 14.41 -17.90
CA ARG A 55 -8.02 13.16 -18.56
C ARG A 55 -7.64 13.41 -20.02
N PRO A 56 -7.01 12.45 -20.72
CA PRO A 56 -6.72 12.59 -22.14
C PRO A 56 -7.96 13.03 -22.94
N GLY A 57 -7.82 14.12 -23.72
CA GLY A 57 -8.92 14.71 -24.49
C GLY A 57 -9.89 15.62 -23.71
N GLN A 58 -9.81 15.67 -22.38
CA GLN A 58 -10.61 16.54 -21.51
C GLN A 58 -9.76 17.11 -20.37
N THR A 59 -8.83 18.00 -20.72
CA THR A 59 -7.90 18.61 -19.75
C THR A 59 -8.37 19.99 -19.28
N PRO A 60 -7.97 20.42 -18.07
CA PRO A 60 -8.18 21.78 -17.60
C PRO A 60 -7.65 22.83 -18.59
N ASN A 61 -8.33 23.95 -18.64
CA ASN A 61 -7.91 25.08 -19.45
C ASN A 61 -6.77 25.85 -18.75
N TRP A 62 -6.08 26.71 -19.51
CA TRP A 62 -4.92 27.45 -19.00
C TRP A 62 -5.20 28.37 -17.80
N LEU A 63 -6.41 28.90 -17.64
CA LEU A 63 -6.75 29.70 -16.46
C LEU A 63 -6.83 28.81 -15.21
N GLU A 64 -7.39 27.60 -15.33
CA GLU A 64 -7.47 26.63 -14.25
C GLU A 64 -6.07 26.14 -13.85
N VAL A 65 -5.20 25.86 -14.82
CA VAL A 65 -3.79 25.49 -14.57
C VAL A 65 -3.02 26.60 -13.87
N LEU A 66 -3.15 27.84 -14.35
CA LEU A 66 -2.49 29.00 -13.74
C LEU A 66 -2.99 29.21 -12.30
N ALA A 67 -4.29 29.07 -12.06
CA ALA A 67 -4.86 29.16 -10.72
C ALA A 67 -4.31 28.06 -9.80
N ALA A 68 -4.21 26.82 -10.28
CA ALA A 68 -3.66 25.70 -9.53
C ALA A 68 -2.18 25.89 -9.17
N TRP A 69 -1.37 26.58 -9.98
CA TRP A 69 0.03 26.88 -9.62
C TRP A 69 0.19 27.83 -8.43
N PHE A 70 -0.84 28.60 -8.07
CA PHE A 70 -0.83 29.46 -6.88
C PHE A 70 -1.51 28.81 -5.67
N ASP A 71 -2.08 27.61 -5.82
CA ASP A 71 -2.73 26.86 -4.76
C ASP A 71 -1.76 25.78 -4.24
N ARG A 72 -1.34 25.90 -2.97
CA ARG A 72 -0.37 24.97 -2.35
C ARG A 72 -0.92 23.55 -2.18
N THR A 73 -2.24 23.40 -2.23
CA THR A 73 -2.90 22.10 -2.10
C THR A 73 -2.93 21.32 -3.42
N ARG A 74 -2.58 21.97 -4.54
CA ARG A 74 -2.70 21.40 -5.89
C ARG A 74 -1.35 21.25 -6.56
N SER A 75 -1.22 20.24 -7.42
CA SER A 75 -0.06 20.05 -8.28
C SER A 75 -0.49 20.00 -9.74
N VAL A 76 0.22 20.75 -10.59
CA VAL A 76 0.03 20.72 -12.05
C VAL A 76 1.03 19.73 -12.63
N ILE A 77 0.53 18.68 -13.27
CA ILE A 77 1.33 17.55 -13.75
C ILE A 77 1.06 17.31 -15.23
N PRO A 78 2.08 17.01 -16.07
CA PRO A 78 1.84 16.63 -17.46
C PRO A 78 0.86 15.46 -17.56
N VAL A 79 -0.10 15.53 -18.48
CA VAL A 79 -1.11 14.46 -18.66
C VAL A 79 -0.44 13.10 -18.86
N GLU A 80 0.65 13.07 -19.63
CA GLU A 80 1.39 11.84 -19.97
C GLU A 80 2.07 11.18 -18.76
N ALA A 81 2.33 11.93 -17.67
CA ALA A 81 2.90 11.37 -16.45
C ALA A 81 1.87 10.53 -15.66
N ILE A 82 0.57 10.86 -15.80
CA ILE A 82 -0.54 10.15 -15.16
C ILE A 82 -1.21 9.17 -16.14
N PHE A 83 -1.16 9.47 -17.44
CA PHE A 83 -1.74 8.68 -18.52
C PHE A 83 -0.66 8.41 -19.60
N PRO A 84 0.24 7.43 -19.37
CA PRO A 84 1.30 7.09 -20.31
C PRO A 84 0.73 6.70 -21.69
N PRO A 85 1.39 7.08 -22.80
CA PRO A 85 0.95 6.70 -24.13
C PRO A 85 1.04 5.18 -24.31
N GLY A 86 -0.03 4.58 -24.86
CA GLY A 86 -0.08 3.14 -25.19
C GLY A 86 -0.82 2.28 -24.17
N ILE A 87 -1.30 2.84 -23.07
CA ILE A 87 -2.18 2.17 -22.10
C ILE A 87 -3.56 2.85 -22.17
N SER A 88 -4.64 2.08 -22.29
CA SER A 88 -5.98 2.65 -22.27
C SER A 88 -6.38 3.06 -20.85
N SER A 89 -7.29 4.03 -20.69
CA SER A 89 -7.82 4.38 -19.36
C SER A 89 -8.48 3.17 -18.68
N GLU A 90 -9.18 2.34 -19.45
CA GLU A 90 -9.86 1.13 -18.96
C GLU A 90 -8.86 0.10 -18.42
N ASP A 91 -7.77 -0.16 -19.15
CA ASP A 91 -6.72 -1.09 -18.70
C ASP A 91 -6.05 -0.58 -17.41
N ARG A 92 -5.82 0.73 -17.31
CA ARG A 92 -5.22 1.34 -16.12
C ARG A 92 -6.15 1.24 -14.91
N ASP A 93 -7.43 1.54 -15.10
CA ASP A 93 -8.41 1.50 -14.02
C ASP A 93 -8.59 0.05 -13.53
N ALA A 94 -8.60 -0.94 -14.44
CA ALA A 94 -8.58 -2.36 -14.08
C ALA A 94 -7.32 -2.76 -13.30
N GLN A 95 -6.13 -2.31 -13.71
CA GLN A 95 -4.88 -2.55 -12.98
C GLN A 95 -4.89 -1.92 -11.59
N ASN A 96 -5.38 -0.69 -11.47
CA ASN A 96 -5.48 0.01 -10.19
C ASN A 96 -6.46 -0.66 -9.23
N GLN A 97 -7.58 -1.19 -9.74
CA GLN A 97 -8.54 -1.96 -8.95
C GLN A 97 -7.93 -3.30 -8.48
N ALA A 98 -7.26 -4.02 -9.37
CA ALA A 98 -6.56 -5.25 -9.00
C ALA A 98 -5.49 -5.00 -7.92
N ALA A 99 -4.67 -3.96 -8.09
CA ALA A 99 -3.67 -3.56 -7.10
C ALA A 99 -4.29 -3.13 -5.75
N MET A 100 -5.50 -2.57 -5.78
CA MET A 100 -6.22 -2.23 -4.55
C MET A 100 -6.71 -3.49 -3.82
N VAL A 101 -7.24 -4.48 -4.54
CA VAL A 101 -7.61 -5.78 -3.97
C VAL A 101 -6.39 -6.45 -3.35
N ASP A 102 -5.26 -6.50 -4.05
CA ASP A 102 -4.01 -7.04 -3.51
C ASP A 102 -3.57 -6.27 -2.25
N SER A 103 -3.65 -4.93 -2.25
CA SER A 103 -3.30 -4.11 -1.09
C SER A 103 -4.20 -4.34 0.12
N GLN A 104 -5.48 -4.64 -0.09
CA GLN A 104 -6.42 -4.98 0.98
C GLN A 104 -6.06 -6.32 1.61
N GLN A 105 -5.76 -7.32 0.78
CA GLN A 105 -5.31 -8.64 1.23
C GLN A 105 -3.97 -8.55 1.99
N ASP A 106 -3.01 -7.77 1.48
CA ASP A 106 -1.73 -7.53 2.16
C ASP A 106 -1.92 -6.82 3.51
N ALA A 107 -2.90 -5.90 3.62
CA ALA A 107 -3.23 -5.24 4.88
C ALA A 107 -3.82 -6.20 5.92
N ILE A 108 -4.75 -7.08 5.49
CA ILE A 108 -5.29 -8.14 6.34
C ILE A 108 -4.16 -9.05 6.80
N ALA A 109 -3.32 -9.52 5.87
CA ALA A 109 -2.20 -10.38 6.21
C ALA A 109 -1.23 -9.72 7.21
N ALA A 110 -0.85 -8.47 6.98
CA ALA A 110 0.04 -7.73 7.86
C ALA A 110 -0.55 -7.56 9.27
N ALA A 111 -1.83 -7.21 9.38
CA ALA A 111 -2.52 -7.07 10.66
C ALA A 111 -2.60 -8.40 11.43
N LEU A 112 -2.88 -9.50 10.74
CA LEU A 112 -2.94 -10.82 11.35
C LEU A 112 -1.55 -11.29 11.82
N VAL A 113 -0.51 -11.06 11.03
CA VAL A 113 0.89 -11.35 11.44
C VAL A 113 1.28 -10.51 12.66
N GLU A 114 0.94 -9.23 12.68
CA GLU A 114 1.16 -8.30 13.81
C GLU A 114 0.45 -8.76 15.10
N LEU A 115 -0.64 -9.50 14.97
CA LEU A 115 -1.42 -10.07 16.07
C LEU A 115 -1.06 -11.54 16.36
N ASP A 116 0.08 -12.02 15.86
CA ASP A 116 0.61 -13.38 16.06
C ASP A 116 -0.30 -14.51 15.50
N TYR A 117 -1.15 -14.23 14.52
CA TYR A 117 -1.87 -15.29 13.80
C TYR A 117 -0.93 -16.03 12.84
N ASP A 118 -1.07 -17.35 12.81
CA ASP A 118 -0.35 -18.23 11.88
C ASP A 118 -1.29 -18.69 10.76
N PHE A 119 -0.88 -18.45 9.52
CA PHE A 119 -1.65 -18.84 8.33
C PHE A 119 -0.75 -18.96 7.09
N PRO A 120 -1.14 -19.77 6.09
CA PRO A 120 -0.38 -19.93 4.86
C PRO A 120 -0.27 -18.61 4.07
N ARG A 121 0.96 -18.28 3.66
CA ARG A 121 1.29 -17.12 2.82
C ARG A 121 2.11 -17.60 1.64
N GLU A 122 1.48 -17.74 0.49
CA GLU A 122 2.08 -18.35 -0.68
C GLU A 122 2.51 -17.28 -1.68
N VAL A 123 3.77 -17.35 -2.14
CA VAL A 123 4.24 -16.56 -3.28
C VAL A 123 3.99 -17.35 -4.55
N THR A 124 2.92 -17.01 -5.27
CA THR A 124 2.50 -17.76 -6.47
C THR A 124 2.90 -17.03 -7.74
N VAL A 125 3.43 -17.75 -8.72
CA VAL A 125 3.72 -17.23 -10.07
C VAL A 125 2.40 -16.85 -10.74
N ALA A 126 2.25 -15.56 -11.03
CA ALA A 126 1.08 -14.98 -11.70
C ALA A 126 1.34 -14.67 -13.18
N GLY A 127 2.60 -14.70 -13.61
CA GLY A 127 2.97 -14.48 -15.00
C GLY A 127 4.45 -14.70 -15.25
N LEU A 128 4.80 -14.93 -16.51
CA LEU A 128 6.16 -15.18 -16.95
C LEU A 128 6.50 -14.24 -18.10
N LEU A 129 7.68 -13.63 -18.04
CA LEU A 129 8.18 -12.85 -19.17
C LEU A 129 8.80 -13.79 -20.21
N GLU A 130 8.32 -13.72 -21.45
CA GLU A 130 8.86 -14.50 -22.58
C GLU A 130 10.37 -14.23 -22.75
N GLY A 131 11.15 -15.30 -22.88
CA GLY A 131 12.61 -15.25 -23.00
C GLY A 131 13.36 -14.88 -21.71
N SER A 132 12.69 -14.86 -20.57
CA SER A 132 13.33 -14.67 -19.26
C SER A 132 14.01 -15.95 -18.75
N PRO A 133 14.87 -15.86 -17.70
CA PRO A 133 15.47 -17.05 -17.10
C PRO A 133 14.49 -18.08 -16.56
N ALA A 134 13.31 -17.64 -16.12
CA ALA A 134 12.27 -18.53 -15.63
C ALA A 134 11.43 -19.15 -16.75
N ASP A 135 11.54 -18.66 -18.00
CA ASP A 135 10.74 -19.14 -19.13
C ASP A 135 11.06 -20.61 -19.45
N GLY A 136 10.01 -21.43 -19.53
CA GLY A 136 10.11 -22.88 -19.71
C GLY A 136 10.63 -23.66 -18.49
N ILE A 137 10.86 -23.00 -17.35
CA ILE A 137 11.28 -23.62 -16.08
C ILE A 137 10.14 -23.53 -15.06
N LEU A 138 9.65 -22.31 -14.83
CA LEU A 138 8.50 -22.03 -13.98
C LEU A 138 7.22 -21.93 -14.81
N GLU A 139 6.08 -22.21 -14.18
CA GLU A 139 4.74 -22.18 -14.76
C GLU A 139 3.83 -21.27 -13.93
N GLU A 140 2.83 -20.66 -14.56
CA GLU A 140 1.80 -19.90 -13.85
C GLU A 140 1.04 -20.84 -12.89
N GLY A 141 0.89 -20.42 -11.63
CA GLY A 141 0.33 -21.25 -10.56
C GLY A 141 1.37 -21.98 -9.71
N ASP A 142 2.65 -21.98 -10.08
CA ASP A 142 3.71 -22.48 -9.20
C ASP A 142 3.77 -21.67 -7.91
N VAL A 143 3.80 -22.35 -6.76
CA VAL A 143 4.05 -21.71 -5.47
C VAL A 143 5.53 -21.79 -5.17
N ILE A 144 6.21 -20.65 -5.03
CA ILE A 144 7.62 -20.57 -4.66
C ILE A 144 7.73 -20.71 -3.14
N VAL A 145 8.35 -21.79 -2.68
CA VAL A 145 8.51 -22.11 -1.27
C VAL A 145 9.86 -21.62 -0.74
N SER A 146 10.93 -21.81 -1.51
CA SER A 146 12.28 -21.41 -1.11
C SER A 146 13.13 -20.96 -2.30
N PHE A 147 14.11 -20.12 -2.03
CA PHE A 147 15.15 -19.71 -2.97
C PHE A 147 16.53 -19.91 -2.31
N ASP A 148 17.33 -20.81 -2.87
CA ASP A 148 18.60 -21.30 -2.31
C ASP A 148 18.50 -21.76 -0.85
N GLY A 149 17.38 -22.42 -0.51
CA GLY A 149 17.09 -22.90 0.84
C GLY A 149 16.67 -21.81 1.83
N THR A 150 16.50 -20.56 1.39
CA THR A 150 15.86 -19.50 2.16
C THR A 150 14.36 -19.55 1.92
N ASP A 151 13.57 -19.72 2.97
CA ASP A 151 12.10 -19.73 2.87
C ASP A 151 11.59 -18.39 2.31
N VAL A 152 10.56 -18.47 1.47
CA VAL A 152 9.97 -17.33 0.78
C VAL A 152 8.50 -17.23 1.17
N ASN A 153 8.18 -16.25 2.01
CA ASN A 153 6.82 -15.99 2.50
C ASN A 153 6.30 -14.59 2.10
N SER A 154 7.11 -13.81 1.38
CA SER A 154 6.73 -12.53 0.82
C SER A 154 7.46 -12.24 -0.49
N ILE A 155 6.88 -11.37 -1.33
CA ILE A 155 7.50 -10.95 -2.58
C ILE A 155 8.87 -10.30 -2.34
N THR A 156 9.03 -9.54 -1.24
CA THR A 156 10.32 -8.90 -0.96
C THR A 156 11.36 -9.90 -0.47
N GLU A 157 10.98 -10.93 0.30
CA GLU A 157 11.91 -12.02 0.63
C GLU A 157 12.42 -12.68 -0.64
N LEU A 158 11.54 -12.97 -1.61
CA LEU A 158 11.94 -13.49 -2.92
C LEU A 158 12.89 -12.53 -3.64
N GLN A 159 12.53 -11.25 -3.75
CA GLN A 159 13.37 -10.24 -4.40
C GLN A 159 14.74 -10.11 -3.71
N THR A 160 14.78 -10.21 -2.38
CA THR A 160 16.01 -10.12 -1.60
C THR A 160 16.88 -11.34 -1.85
N ALA A 161 16.31 -12.55 -1.77
CA ALA A 161 17.02 -13.79 -2.06
C ALA A 161 17.62 -13.80 -3.48
N VAL A 162 16.85 -13.37 -4.49
CA VAL A 162 17.33 -13.25 -5.88
C VAL A 162 18.49 -12.25 -6.00
N ARG A 163 18.41 -11.10 -5.31
CA ARG A 163 19.48 -10.08 -5.30
C ARG A 163 20.73 -10.56 -4.58
N GLU A 164 20.58 -11.25 -3.45
CA GLU A 164 21.69 -11.76 -2.65
C GLU A 164 22.44 -12.89 -3.34
N HIS A 165 21.74 -13.78 -4.05
CA HIS A 165 22.36 -14.80 -4.88
C HIS A 165 23.17 -14.22 -6.04
N GLY A 166 22.64 -13.18 -6.69
CA GLY A 166 23.28 -12.55 -7.84
C GLY A 166 23.07 -13.32 -9.15
N THR A 167 23.99 -13.16 -10.10
CA THR A 167 23.77 -13.60 -11.51
C THR A 167 24.85 -14.56 -12.02
N ASP A 168 25.80 -14.95 -11.16
CA ASP A 168 26.98 -15.72 -11.55
C ASP A 168 26.74 -17.23 -11.64
N ALA A 169 25.69 -17.74 -10.98
CA ALA A 169 25.39 -19.17 -10.89
C ALA A 169 23.88 -19.45 -10.93
N PRO A 170 23.45 -20.69 -11.25
CA PRO A 170 22.07 -21.11 -11.05
C PRO A 170 21.69 -21.09 -9.57
N ALA A 171 20.50 -20.61 -9.28
CA ALA A 171 19.84 -20.69 -7.99
C ALA A 171 18.91 -21.91 -7.94
N GLN A 172 18.83 -22.56 -6.80
CA GLN A 172 17.88 -23.62 -6.52
C GLN A 172 16.56 -23.00 -6.06
N VAL A 173 15.46 -23.32 -6.73
CA VAL A 173 14.13 -22.84 -6.36
C VAL A 173 13.26 -24.04 -6.02
N ASP A 174 12.82 -24.13 -4.77
CA ASP A 174 11.84 -25.12 -4.36
C ASP A 174 10.44 -24.57 -4.60
N ILE A 175 9.63 -25.32 -5.32
CA ILE A 175 8.28 -24.95 -5.69
C ILE A 175 7.28 -26.07 -5.37
N ILE A 176 6.01 -25.70 -5.30
CA ILE A 176 4.89 -26.65 -5.37
C ILE A 176 4.18 -26.43 -6.70
N ARG A 177 4.12 -27.48 -7.53
CA ARG A 177 3.39 -27.51 -8.80
C ARG A 177 2.31 -28.59 -8.72
N ASP A 178 1.05 -28.22 -8.95
CA ASP A 178 -0.10 -29.13 -8.83
C ASP A 178 -0.15 -29.91 -7.49
N GLY A 179 0.28 -29.27 -6.40
CA GLY A 179 0.35 -29.88 -5.06
C GLY A 179 1.53 -30.82 -4.83
N ALA A 180 2.45 -30.98 -5.79
CA ALA A 180 3.65 -31.79 -5.65
C ALA A 180 4.91 -30.91 -5.49
N PRO A 181 5.80 -31.22 -4.53
CA PRO A 181 7.06 -30.48 -4.39
C PRO A 181 8.00 -30.81 -5.56
N LEU A 182 8.61 -29.78 -6.12
CA LEU A 182 9.62 -29.86 -7.17
C LEU A 182 10.74 -28.87 -6.87
N THR A 183 11.96 -29.24 -7.25
CA THR A 183 13.10 -28.33 -7.21
C THR A 183 13.57 -28.05 -8.63
N VAL A 184 13.67 -26.78 -8.99
CA VAL A 184 14.14 -26.31 -10.29
C VAL A 184 15.38 -25.45 -10.14
N GLU A 185 16.14 -25.28 -11.22
CA GLU A 185 17.30 -24.38 -11.25
C GLU A 185 17.00 -23.20 -12.18
N VAL A 186 17.13 -21.98 -11.66
CA VAL A 186 16.94 -20.75 -12.44
C VAL A 186 18.19 -19.89 -12.28
N THR A 187 18.76 -19.39 -13.37
CA THR A 187 19.94 -18.50 -13.31
C THR A 187 19.50 -17.04 -13.43
N PRO A 188 19.52 -16.24 -12.37
CA PRO A 188 19.13 -14.83 -12.48
C PRO A 188 20.04 -14.09 -13.46
N VAL A 189 19.48 -13.07 -14.11
CA VAL A 189 20.21 -12.18 -15.02
C VAL A 189 20.20 -10.76 -14.51
N ASP A 190 21.24 -10.00 -14.85
CA ASP A 190 21.25 -8.57 -14.56
C ASP A 190 20.30 -7.86 -15.53
N ARG A 191 19.40 -7.07 -14.96
CA ARG A 191 18.55 -6.13 -15.69
C ARG A 191 18.65 -4.77 -15.02
N ASP A 192 19.35 -3.86 -15.68
CA ASP A 192 19.56 -2.49 -15.22
C ASP A 192 20.17 -2.41 -13.80
N GLY A 193 21.12 -3.30 -13.49
CA GLY A 193 21.79 -3.36 -12.18
C GLY A 193 21.01 -4.10 -11.10
N THR A 194 19.91 -4.78 -11.46
CA THR A 194 19.12 -5.61 -10.55
C THR A 194 19.10 -7.06 -11.04
N ALA A 195 19.44 -8.01 -10.17
CA ALA A 195 19.28 -9.43 -10.46
C ALA A 195 17.79 -9.79 -10.54
N VAL A 196 17.37 -10.44 -11.63
CA VAL A 196 15.97 -10.84 -11.85
C VAL A 196 15.89 -12.23 -12.48
N ILE A 197 14.81 -12.95 -12.17
CA ILE A 197 14.47 -14.23 -12.82
C ILE A 197 13.33 -14.11 -13.85
N GLY A 198 12.65 -12.95 -13.90
CA GLY A 198 11.63 -12.61 -14.91
C GLY A 198 10.25 -13.24 -14.70
N VAL A 199 9.88 -13.49 -13.44
CA VAL A 199 8.52 -13.87 -13.03
C VAL A 199 7.75 -12.65 -12.52
N GLY A 200 6.46 -12.61 -12.84
CA GLY A 200 5.47 -11.87 -12.05
C GLY A 200 4.92 -12.79 -10.98
N VAL A 201 4.92 -12.36 -9.72
CA VAL A 201 4.39 -13.11 -8.58
C VAL A 201 3.30 -12.31 -7.90
N ARG A 202 2.39 -13.02 -7.24
CA ARG A 202 1.38 -12.45 -6.35
C ARG A 202 1.37 -13.22 -5.04
N MET A 203 0.84 -12.59 -4.00
CA MET A 203 0.57 -13.28 -2.75
C MET A 203 -0.78 -13.98 -2.82
N VAL A 204 -0.86 -15.19 -2.27
CA VAL A 204 -2.10 -15.92 -2.04
C VAL A 204 -2.17 -16.27 -0.55
N TYR A 205 -3.33 -15.99 0.04
CA TYR A 205 -3.56 -16.14 1.47
C TYR A 205 -4.74 -17.07 1.73
N GLU A 206 -4.63 -17.89 2.77
CA GLU A 206 -5.76 -18.60 3.38
C GLU A 206 -5.92 -18.07 4.81
N PHE A 207 -6.72 -17.02 4.97
CA PHE A 207 -6.88 -16.39 6.29
C PHE A 207 -7.63 -17.29 7.27
N PRO A 208 -7.25 -17.26 8.56
CA PRO A 208 -7.91 -18.04 9.61
C PRO A 208 -9.24 -17.43 10.07
N ILE A 209 -9.49 -16.17 9.69
CA ILE A 209 -10.68 -15.38 10.03
C ILE A 209 -11.15 -14.60 8.79
N ASP A 210 -12.41 -14.22 8.76
CA ASP A 210 -13.02 -13.43 7.69
C ASP A 210 -12.87 -11.93 7.99
N VAL A 211 -12.27 -11.18 7.06
CA VAL A 211 -12.13 -9.73 7.18
C VAL A 211 -12.66 -9.08 5.91
N GLU A 212 -13.74 -8.33 6.06
CA GLU A 212 -14.40 -7.61 4.98
C GLU A 212 -14.01 -6.12 5.04
N LEU A 213 -13.51 -5.59 3.93
CA LEU A 213 -13.12 -4.19 3.78
C LEU A 213 -14.04 -3.50 2.76
N GLN A 214 -14.79 -2.50 3.19
CA GLN A 214 -15.78 -1.79 2.39
C GLN A 214 -15.15 -0.52 1.79
N LEU A 215 -14.55 -0.64 0.59
CA LEU A 215 -14.00 0.51 -0.13
C LEU A 215 -13.91 0.25 -1.65
N ASP A 216 -15.04 0.40 -2.34
CA ASP A 216 -15.17 0.02 -3.75
C ASP A 216 -14.60 1.06 -4.75
N ASP A 217 -14.62 2.35 -4.38
CA ASP A 217 -14.34 3.46 -5.31
C ASP A 217 -12.94 4.09 -5.15
N VAL A 218 -12.06 3.50 -4.32
CA VAL A 218 -10.71 4.04 -4.10
C VAL A 218 -9.68 3.24 -4.89
N GLY A 219 -8.96 3.94 -5.78
CA GLY A 219 -7.93 3.34 -6.61
C GLY A 219 -6.51 3.45 -6.02
N GLY A 220 -5.75 2.35 -6.11
CA GLY A 220 -4.31 2.29 -5.86
C GLY A 220 -3.93 1.85 -4.44
N PRO A 221 -2.79 1.15 -4.28
CA PRO A 221 -2.46 0.35 -3.08
C PRO A 221 -2.05 1.17 -1.84
N SER A 222 -2.22 2.50 -1.87
CA SER A 222 -1.63 3.41 -0.87
C SER A 222 -2.33 3.46 0.49
N ALA A 223 -3.33 2.60 0.65
CA ALA A 223 -4.23 2.50 1.79
C ALA A 223 -3.83 1.41 2.79
N GLY A 224 -2.99 0.46 2.37
CA GLY A 224 -2.76 -0.80 3.09
C GLY A 224 -2.36 -0.62 4.56
N MET A 225 -1.46 0.31 4.85
CA MET A 225 -1.05 0.55 6.24
C MET A 225 -2.21 1.01 7.15
N MET A 226 -3.09 1.88 6.65
CA MET A 226 -4.21 2.39 7.45
C MET A 226 -5.28 1.31 7.67
N PHE A 227 -5.55 0.47 6.68
CA PHE A 227 -6.41 -0.69 6.87
C PHE A 227 -5.84 -1.66 7.91
N ALA A 228 -4.54 -1.96 7.82
CA ALA A 228 -3.90 -2.86 8.76
C ALA A 228 -4.00 -2.34 10.21
N LEU A 229 -3.76 -1.04 10.44
CA LEU A 229 -3.97 -0.40 11.74
C LEU A 229 -5.42 -0.49 12.21
N GLY A 230 -6.39 -0.27 11.32
CA GLY A 230 -7.82 -0.39 11.66
C GLY A 230 -8.23 -1.81 12.05
N ILE A 231 -7.68 -2.83 11.38
CA ILE A 231 -7.88 -4.25 11.74
C ILE A 231 -7.24 -4.54 13.11
N VAL A 232 -6.01 -4.06 13.34
CA VAL A 232 -5.30 -4.23 14.62
C VAL A 232 -6.09 -3.62 15.77
N ASP A 233 -6.60 -2.40 15.62
CA ASP A 233 -7.41 -1.72 16.66
C ASP A 233 -8.71 -2.49 16.93
N LYS A 234 -9.45 -2.91 15.89
CA LYS A 234 -10.67 -3.68 16.07
C LYS A 234 -10.46 -5.04 16.73
N LEU A 235 -9.32 -5.68 16.56
CA LEU A 235 -8.99 -6.99 17.16
C LEU A 235 -8.25 -6.89 18.50
N THR A 236 -7.84 -5.70 18.93
CA THR A 236 -7.09 -5.50 20.18
C THR A 236 -7.99 -4.88 21.26
N PRO A 237 -8.00 -5.40 22.50
CA PRO A 237 -8.74 -4.79 23.59
C PRO A 237 -8.23 -3.38 23.94
N GLY A 238 -9.12 -2.39 23.83
CA GLY A 238 -8.86 -1.00 24.21
C GLY A 238 -8.63 -0.12 22.98
N PRO A 239 -9.09 1.15 23.00
CA PRO A 239 -9.00 2.02 21.82
C PRO A 239 -7.54 2.42 21.57
N MET A 240 -6.97 1.93 20.47
CA MET A 240 -5.55 2.15 20.13
C MET A 240 -5.21 3.63 19.94
N THR A 241 -6.13 4.42 19.39
CA THR A 241 -5.93 5.85 19.09
C THR A 241 -6.07 6.78 20.30
N GLY A 242 -6.64 6.30 21.41
CA GLY A 242 -6.93 7.15 22.59
C GLY A 242 -7.87 8.33 22.33
N GLY A 243 -8.63 8.33 21.23
CA GLY A 243 -9.51 9.44 20.84
C GLY A 243 -8.86 10.50 19.95
N GLU A 244 -7.60 10.31 19.60
CA GLU A 244 -6.87 11.18 18.69
C GLU A 244 -7.26 10.93 17.22
N ILE A 245 -7.08 11.96 16.39
CA ILE A 245 -7.37 11.89 14.95
C ILE A 245 -6.06 11.70 14.21
N PHE A 246 -5.81 10.48 13.75
CA PHE A 246 -4.68 10.16 12.89
C PHE A 246 -5.12 10.16 11.44
N ALA A 247 -4.20 10.55 10.57
CA ALA A 247 -4.29 10.27 9.15
C ALA A 247 -3.00 9.63 8.66
N GLY A 248 -3.06 8.91 7.55
CA GLY A 248 -1.84 8.31 7.02
C GLY A 248 -2.00 7.67 5.66
N THR A 249 -0.88 7.17 5.17
CA THR A 249 -0.81 6.47 3.89
C THR A 249 0.42 5.59 3.87
N GLY A 250 0.39 4.56 3.03
CA GLY A 250 1.49 3.64 2.84
C GLY A 250 0.97 2.39 2.16
N THR A 251 1.67 1.91 1.14
CA THR A 251 1.48 0.50 0.77
C THR A 251 1.97 -0.35 1.92
N ILE A 252 1.49 -1.58 2.01
CA ILE A 252 1.98 -2.56 2.98
C ILE A 252 2.16 -3.89 2.27
N ASP A 253 3.10 -4.70 2.72
CA ASP A 253 3.15 -6.12 2.35
C ASP A 253 2.81 -7.00 3.55
N SER A 254 2.57 -8.29 3.33
CA SER A 254 2.20 -9.24 4.39
C SER A 254 3.19 -9.40 5.54
N ALA A 255 4.44 -8.91 5.41
CA ALA A 255 5.40 -8.88 6.50
C ALA A 255 5.31 -7.59 7.33
N GLY A 256 4.34 -6.73 7.03
CA GLY A 256 4.13 -5.45 7.70
C GLY A 256 5.10 -4.36 7.28
N ARG A 257 5.84 -4.49 6.17
CA ARG A 257 6.72 -3.40 5.70
C ARG A 257 5.92 -2.35 4.94
N VAL A 258 6.11 -1.09 5.32
CA VAL A 258 5.46 0.07 4.71
C VAL A 258 6.27 0.54 3.50
N GLY A 259 5.60 0.64 2.36
CA GLY A 259 6.20 1.04 1.09
C GLY A 259 5.78 2.44 0.62
N PRO A 260 6.46 2.94 -0.43
CA PRO A 260 6.25 4.29 -0.93
C PRO A 260 4.89 4.45 -1.60
N ILE A 261 4.40 5.69 -1.63
CA ILE A 261 3.14 6.05 -2.27
C ILE A 261 3.31 7.26 -3.20
N GLY A 262 2.33 7.47 -4.08
CA GLY A 262 2.23 8.70 -4.88
C GLY A 262 1.35 9.77 -4.21
N GLY A 263 1.64 11.04 -4.49
CA GLY A 263 0.77 12.17 -4.14
C GLY A 263 0.73 12.49 -2.64
N ILE A 264 1.81 12.23 -1.90
CA ILE A 264 1.86 12.47 -0.45
C ILE A 264 1.59 13.92 -0.07
N ARG A 265 1.99 14.87 -0.94
CA ARG A 265 1.75 16.30 -0.74
C ARG A 265 0.25 16.61 -0.63
N GLN A 266 -0.56 16.06 -1.53
CA GLN A 266 -2.00 16.23 -1.52
C GLN A 266 -2.65 15.51 -0.34
N LYS A 267 -2.09 14.36 0.07
CA LYS A 267 -2.56 13.62 1.24
C LYS A 267 -2.31 14.39 2.54
N LEU A 268 -1.16 15.05 2.71
CA LEU A 268 -0.90 15.93 3.86
C LEU A 268 -1.98 17.03 3.99
N TRP A 269 -2.34 17.68 2.89
CA TRP A 269 -3.45 18.64 2.88
C TRP A 269 -4.83 17.98 3.09
N GLY A 270 -4.99 16.72 2.71
CA GLY A 270 -6.16 15.90 3.04
C GLY A 270 -6.28 15.67 4.55
N ALA A 271 -5.16 15.37 5.23
CA ALA A 271 -5.10 15.19 6.68
C ALA A 271 -5.45 16.48 7.43
N GLU A 272 -4.86 17.62 7.04
CA GLU A 272 -5.23 18.93 7.61
C GLU A 272 -6.73 19.20 7.45
N ARG A 273 -7.30 18.91 6.27
CA ARG A 273 -8.75 19.09 6.01
C ARG A 273 -9.63 18.15 6.82
N ALA A 274 -9.13 16.96 7.16
CA ALA A 274 -9.80 16.01 8.05
C ALA A 274 -9.69 16.42 9.53
N GLY A 275 -8.83 17.39 9.86
CA GLY A 275 -8.58 17.80 11.24
C GLY A 275 -7.63 16.86 11.99
N ALA A 276 -6.83 16.06 11.27
CA ALA A 276 -5.85 15.19 11.88
C ALA A 276 -4.65 15.98 12.41
N ASP A 277 -4.32 15.80 13.69
CA ASP A 277 -3.13 16.36 14.32
C ASP A 277 -1.88 15.52 14.01
N TRP A 278 -2.07 14.24 13.67
CA TRP A 278 -1.01 13.25 13.50
C TRP A 278 -1.04 12.62 12.11
N PHE A 279 0.13 12.53 11.47
CA PHE A 279 0.29 11.94 10.14
C PHE A 279 1.34 10.83 10.13
N LEU A 280 0.94 9.65 9.66
CA LEU A 280 1.85 8.51 9.43
C LEU A 280 2.28 8.48 7.95
N ALA A 281 3.56 8.73 7.68
CA ALA A 281 4.14 8.78 6.34
C ALA A 281 5.17 7.65 6.14
N PRO A 282 5.22 6.99 4.98
CA PRO A 282 6.30 6.06 4.67
C PRO A 282 7.64 6.82 4.70
N GLU A 283 8.66 6.26 5.37
CA GLU A 283 9.99 6.91 5.46
C GLU A 283 10.55 7.23 4.05
N SER A 284 10.28 6.34 3.09
CA SER A 284 10.71 6.48 1.69
C SER A 284 10.10 7.69 0.96
N ASN A 285 9.04 8.31 1.49
CA ASN A 285 8.44 9.53 0.94
C ASN A 285 8.91 10.81 1.65
N CYS A 286 9.83 10.75 2.63
CA CYS A 286 10.20 11.94 3.41
C CYS A 286 10.75 13.12 2.59
N ASP A 287 11.39 12.86 1.45
CA ASP A 287 11.86 13.92 0.53
C ASP A 287 10.70 14.74 -0.05
N GLU A 288 9.52 14.13 -0.23
CA GLU A 288 8.32 14.81 -0.73
C GLU A 288 7.51 15.48 0.40
N VAL A 289 7.63 14.96 1.62
CA VAL A 289 7.00 15.55 2.82
C VAL A 289 7.69 16.85 3.22
N SER A 290 9.02 16.88 3.15
CA SER A 290 9.84 18.02 3.59
C SER A 290 9.39 19.33 2.92
N GLY A 291 9.17 20.38 3.70
CA GLY A 291 8.67 21.68 3.24
C GLY A 291 7.20 21.73 2.80
N ASN A 292 6.43 20.64 2.92
CA ASN A 292 5.02 20.57 2.50
C ASN A 292 4.05 20.25 3.65
N VAL A 293 4.53 20.12 4.89
CA VAL A 293 3.71 19.84 6.07
C VAL A 293 2.80 21.05 6.39
N PRO A 294 1.47 20.89 6.43
CA PRO A 294 0.54 21.93 6.85
C PRO A 294 0.73 22.33 8.32
N ASP A 295 0.36 23.58 8.65
CA ASP A 295 0.42 24.04 10.04
C ASP A 295 -0.54 23.21 10.90
N GLY A 296 -0.05 22.70 12.04
CA GLY A 296 -0.85 21.91 12.98
C GLY A 296 -0.78 20.39 12.76
N VAL A 297 -0.16 19.91 11.68
CA VAL A 297 0.04 18.48 11.44
C VAL A 297 1.44 18.05 11.86
N THR A 298 1.55 17.05 12.72
CA THR A 298 2.81 16.41 13.10
C THR A 298 3.01 15.14 12.29
N VAL A 299 4.13 15.05 11.56
CA VAL A 299 4.43 13.90 10.68
C VAL A 299 5.45 12.95 11.31
N PHE A 300 5.08 11.68 11.42
CA PHE A 300 5.97 10.58 11.76
C PHE A 300 6.36 9.78 10.51
N ALA A 301 7.62 9.40 10.43
CA ALA A 301 8.16 8.55 9.39
C ALA A 301 8.15 7.08 9.86
N VAL A 302 7.51 6.20 9.09
CA VAL A 302 7.32 4.79 9.45
C VAL A 302 7.86 3.85 8.38
N LYS A 303 8.45 2.73 8.82
CA LYS A 303 8.94 1.63 7.97
C LYS A 303 8.10 0.37 8.08
N THR A 304 7.45 0.17 9.22
CA THR A 304 6.70 -1.05 9.52
C THR A 304 5.35 -0.74 10.17
N LEU A 305 4.45 -1.71 10.12
CA LEU A 305 3.17 -1.69 10.83
C LEU A 305 3.37 -1.59 12.34
N ASP A 306 4.29 -2.38 12.90
CA ASP A 306 4.69 -2.33 14.32
C ASP A 306 5.14 -0.93 14.75
N GLU A 307 5.98 -0.24 13.96
CA GLU A 307 6.39 1.14 14.23
C GLU A 307 5.17 2.09 14.19
N ALA A 308 4.32 1.96 13.19
CA ALA A 308 3.12 2.78 13.04
C ALA A 308 2.14 2.59 14.20
N ARG A 309 1.89 1.33 14.60
CA ARG A 309 1.06 0.96 15.75
C ARG A 309 1.62 1.55 17.04
N THR A 310 2.91 1.33 17.30
CA THR A 310 3.58 1.84 18.50
C THR A 310 3.45 3.36 18.60
N ILE A 311 3.61 4.09 17.49
CA ILE A 311 3.41 5.54 17.45
C ILE A 311 1.98 5.92 17.82
N VAL A 312 0.97 5.22 17.30
CA VAL A 312 -0.43 5.50 17.60
C VAL A 312 -0.71 5.27 19.09
N GLU A 313 -0.27 4.15 19.64
CA GLU A 313 -0.45 3.79 21.06
C GLU A 313 0.28 4.77 22.00
N ASP A 314 1.53 5.13 21.70
CA ASP A 314 2.31 6.09 22.52
C ASP A 314 1.69 7.49 22.50
N VAL A 315 1.13 7.91 21.37
CA VAL A 315 0.42 9.19 21.26
C VAL A 315 -0.88 9.17 22.06
N ALA A 316 -1.63 8.06 22.00
CA ALA A 316 -2.83 7.84 22.81
C ALA A 316 -2.55 7.93 24.32
N ASP A 317 -1.40 7.42 24.77
CA ASP A 317 -0.96 7.47 26.17
C ASP A 317 -0.37 8.84 26.58
N GLY A 318 -0.24 9.78 25.64
CA GLY A 318 0.29 11.13 25.88
C GLY A 318 1.81 11.20 25.99
N ASP A 319 2.54 10.17 25.56
CA ASP A 319 4.00 10.07 25.63
C ASP A 319 4.70 10.75 24.42
N VAL A 320 4.20 11.93 24.03
CA VAL A 320 4.60 12.58 22.77
C VAL A 320 5.71 13.60 22.98
N THR A 321 6.98 13.16 23.02
CA THR A 321 8.10 14.09 22.75
C THR A 321 9.36 13.42 22.17
N GLY A 322 9.55 13.54 20.85
CA GLY A 322 10.87 13.56 20.19
C GLY A 322 11.60 12.22 19.98
N SER A 323 10.97 11.09 20.28
CA SER A 323 11.59 9.75 20.18
C SER A 323 11.50 9.12 18.79
N TYR A 324 10.48 9.50 18.02
CA TYR A 324 10.18 8.88 16.73
C TYR A 324 10.84 9.59 15.55
N PRO A 325 11.28 8.86 14.52
CA PRO A 325 11.71 9.45 13.27
C PRO A 325 10.61 10.37 12.70
N SER A 326 10.99 11.61 12.38
CA SER A 326 10.14 12.52 11.62
C SER A 326 10.78 12.75 10.25
N CYS A 327 9.96 13.05 9.24
CA CYS A 327 10.53 13.60 8.01
C CYS A 327 11.15 14.97 8.31
N PRO A 328 12.29 15.32 7.68
CA PRO A 328 12.88 16.65 7.84
C PRO A 328 11.85 17.75 7.50
N ALA A 329 11.89 18.85 8.24
CA ALA A 329 11.06 20.02 7.94
C ALA A 329 11.57 20.77 6.70
#